data_AF-A0A8X8CJF2-F1
#
_entry.id   AF-A0A8X8CJF2-F1
#
_cell.length_a   1.000
_cell.length_b   1.000
_cell.length_c   1.000
_cell.angle_alpha   90.00
_cell.angle_beta   90.00
_cell.angle_gamma   90.00
#
_symmetry.space_group_name_H-M   'P 1'
#
loop_
_entity.id
_entity.type
_entity.pdbx_description
1 polymer ?
#
loop_
_entity_poly.entity_id
_entity_poly.type
_entity_poly.pdbx_seq_one_letter_code
_entity_poly.pdbx_strand_id
1 'polypeptide(L)'
;MLTNDASNDNKSEAPRNSREAEHSTKDSCSAINSCFRLSSTLQIEEGNKLLRKILILFVQQMANEVVLLDFETSPFATRVRIALEEKGIEYKSKVEDLSNKSSTLLKMNPVNQQIPVLIHNGRPICESMIIVQYIDEVWSHKPSLLPSDPYRRAHARFWADYIDKKMYPTGKNLWASKGELKESSKKELIQCFKILEEELGDKLYFGDESFGYIDLAFISFYSLFYTFETLGNWSMAAEFPKLVEWGERCLRKESVSKSTSDQKEVYEVVLQIKQELGIE
;
A
#
# COMPACT_ATOMS: atom_id res chain seq x y z
N MET A 1 87.84 8.17 77.80
CA MET A 1 87.23 8.73 79.03
C MET A 1 85.75 8.39 78.96
N LEU A 2 85.28 7.49 79.83
CA LEU A 2 84.42 7.83 80.99
C LEU A 2 83.09 8.45 80.48
N THR A 3 81.90 7.91 80.66
CA THR A 3 81.24 7.15 81.76
C THR A 3 79.82 6.81 81.21
N ASN A 4 79.26 5.61 81.44
CA ASN A 4 78.36 5.25 82.57
C ASN A 4 77.20 6.24 82.75
N ASP A 5 75.94 5.91 83.01
CA ASP A 5 75.07 4.72 83.22
C ASP A 5 73.64 5.34 83.01
N ALA A 6 72.47 4.68 82.92
CA ALA A 6 71.99 3.50 83.59
C ALA A 6 70.62 3.09 82.97
N SER A 7 70.38 1.77 82.94
CA SER A 7 69.17 1.04 83.42
C SER A 7 67.77 1.60 83.11
N ASN A 8 66.73 0.84 82.76
CA ASN A 8 66.51 -0.59 83.00
C ASN A 8 65.23 -1.07 82.28
N ASP A 9 65.25 -2.36 81.91
CA ASP A 9 64.15 -3.34 81.94
C ASP A 9 62.82 -3.07 81.17
N ASN A 10 62.24 -4.00 80.40
CA ASN A 10 62.34 -5.46 80.44
C ASN A 10 61.69 -6.05 79.18
N LYS A 11 62.29 -7.13 78.64
CA LYS A 11 61.70 -8.34 77.99
C LYS A 11 60.75 -8.19 76.78
N SER A 12 60.77 -9.03 75.75
CA SER A 12 61.62 -10.15 75.35
C SER A 12 61.18 -10.59 73.94
N GLU A 13 62.16 -11.00 73.14
CA GLU A 13 62.11 -12.00 72.05
C GLU A 13 61.28 -11.75 70.77
N ALA A 14 62.04 -11.47 69.72
CA ALA A 14 61.83 -11.70 68.28
C ALA A 14 61.60 -13.22 67.97
N PRO A 15 61.35 -13.72 66.72
CA PRO A 15 61.69 -13.06 65.46
C PRO A 15 60.84 -13.36 64.18
N ARG A 16 61.16 -12.58 63.15
CA ARG A 16 61.28 -12.94 61.72
C ARG A 16 60.03 -13.05 60.83
N ASN A 17 60.28 -12.48 59.65
CA ASN A 17 59.85 -12.89 58.31
C ASN A 17 58.55 -12.29 57.74
N SER A 18 58.74 -11.22 56.98
CA SER A 18 58.44 -11.19 55.53
C SER A 18 57.12 -11.86 55.11
N ARG A 19 55.97 -11.27 55.47
CA ARG A 19 54.66 -11.67 54.95
C ARG A 19 53.68 -10.50 54.81
N GLU A 20 54.17 -9.33 54.41
CA GLU A 20 53.30 -8.15 54.22
C GLU A 20 53.12 -7.71 52.75
N ALA A 21 53.68 -8.45 51.78
CA ALA A 21 53.51 -8.12 50.36
C ALA A 21 52.56 -9.06 49.57
N GLU A 22 51.90 -10.02 50.21
CA GLU A 22 51.01 -10.99 49.53
C GLU A 22 49.53 -10.90 49.92
N HIS A 23 49.13 -9.97 50.80
CA HIS A 23 47.74 -9.83 51.23
C HIS A 23 46.98 -8.62 50.62
N SER A 24 47.63 -7.82 49.76
CA SER A 24 46.99 -6.67 49.11
C SER A 24 46.59 -6.89 47.64
N THR A 25 46.89 -8.07 47.07
CA THR A 25 46.64 -8.35 45.63
C THR A 25 45.54 -9.38 45.37
N LYS A 26 44.99 -10.02 46.42
CA LYS A 26 43.86 -10.98 46.27
C LYS A 26 42.48 -10.32 46.33
N ASP A 27 42.30 -9.25 47.09
CA ASP A 27 41.00 -8.56 47.18
C ASP A 27 40.72 -7.62 45.99
N SER A 28 41.76 -7.05 45.38
CA SER A 28 41.63 -6.21 44.18
C SER A 28 41.30 -7.03 42.90
N CYS A 29 41.72 -8.29 42.82
CA CYS A 29 41.42 -9.18 41.69
C CYS A 29 39.97 -9.71 41.70
N SER A 30 39.34 -9.79 42.87
CA SER A 30 37.93 -10.19 43.04
C SER A 30 36.97 -9.09 42.55
N ALA A 31 37.25 -7.83 42.91
CA ALA A 31 36.42 -6.69 42.51
C ALA A 31 36.52 -6.37 41.00
N ILE A 32 37.71 -6.51 40.39
CA ILE A 32 37.91 -6.25 38.96
C ILE A 32 37.23 -7.34 38.10
N ASN A 33 37.30 -8.61 38.50
CA ASN A 33 36.59 -9.70 37.79
C ASN A 33 35.06 -9.60 37.95
N SER A 34 34.57 -9.10 39.08
CA SER A 34 33.14 -8.79 39.28
C SER A 34 32.70 -7.61 38.41
N CYS A 35 33.49 -6.53 38.33
CA CYS A 35 33.23 -5.39 37.43
C CYS A 35 33.33 -5.76 35.95
N PHE A 36 34.24 -6.63 35.53
CA PHE A 36 34.29 -7.14 34.15
C PHE A 36 33.10 -8.04 33.82
N ARG A 37 32.64 -8.87 34.78
CA ARG A 37 31.42 -9.69 34.61
C ARG A 37 30.16 -8.83 34.57
N LEU A 38 30.06 -7.80 35.41
CA LEU A 38 28.96 -6.83 35.41
C LEU A 38 28.98 -5.93 34.18
N SER A 39 30.15 -5.47 33.72
CA SER A 39 30.30 -4.68 32.49
C SER A 39 29.97 -5.51 31.25
N SER A 40 30.36 -6.78 31.21
CA SER A 40 30.00 -7.67 30.11
C SER A 40 28.53 -8.08 30.14
N THR A 41 27.92 -8.31 31.31
CA THR A 41 26.46 -8.52 31.40
C THR A 41 25.64 -7.26 31.13
N LEU A 42 26.09 -6.07 31.55
CA LEU A 42 25.47 -4.78 31.20
C LEU A 42 25.62 -4.46 29.71
N GLN A 43 26.76 -4.72 29.08
CA GLN A 43 26.93 -4.58 27.62
C GLN A 43 26.11 -5.62 26.85
N ILE A 44 25.92 -6.83 27.39
CA ILE A 44 25.02 -7.84 26.82
C ILE A 44 23.55 -7.43 27.01
N GLU A 45 23.17 -6.87 28.15
CA GLU A 45 21.81 -6.37 28.41
C GLU A 45 21.48 -5.13 27.58
N GLU A 46 22.38 -4.15 27.50
CA GLU A 46 22.25 -2.97 26.63
C GLU A 46 22.29 -3.35 25.15
N GLY A 47 23.17 -4.27 24.76
CA GLY A 47 23.21 -4.86 23.42
C GLY A 47 21.91 -5.60 23.08
N ASN A 48 21.35 -6.36 24.02
CA ASN A 48 20.04 -7.02 23.87
C ASN A 48 18.88 -6.02 23.87
N LYS A 49 18.99 -4.90 24.59
CA LYS A 49 17.99 -3.83 24.60
C LYS A 49 18.01 -3.04 23.30
N LEU A 50 19.20 -2.77 22.75
CA LEU A 50 19.40 -2.16 21.44
C LEU A 50 18.94 -3.10 20.32
N LEU A 51 19.30 -4.38 20.36
CA LEU A 51 18.83 -5.39 19.42
C LEU A 51 17.31 -5.58 19.51
N ARG A 52 16.70 -5.59 20.71
CA ARG A 52 15.24 -5.59 20.85
C ARG A 52 14.63 -4.32 20.29
N LYS A 53 15.23 -3.15 20.51
CA LYS A 53 14.73 -1.88 19.99
C LYS A 53 14.85 -1.84 18.47
N ILE A 54 15.95 -2.32 17.90
CA ILE A 54 16.15 -2.48 16.46
C ILE A 54 15.16 -3.50 15.90
N LEU A 55 14.97 -4.65 16.56
CA LEU A 55 14.01 -5.67 16.13
C LEU A 55 12.58 -5.15 16.22
N ILE A 56 12.22 -4.40 17.26
CA ILE A 56 10.91 -3.74 17.40
C ILE A 56 10.75 -2.70 16.30
N LEU A 57 11.75 -1.87 16.04
CA LEU A 57 11.72 -0.88 14.96
C LEU A 57 11.65 -1.56 13.60
N PHE A 58 12.35 -2.67 13.39
CA PHE A 58 12.34 -3.44 12.15
C PHE A 58 10.99 -4.14 11.95
N VAL A 59 10.44 -4.74 13.01
CA VAL A 59 9.08 -5.32 13.01
C VAL A 59 8.04 -4.23 12.83
N GLN A 60 8.19 -3.04 13.40
CA GLN A 60 7.31 -1.88 13.21
C GLN A 60 7.43 -1.30 11.80
N GLN A 61 8.64 -1.28 11.23
CA GLN A 61 8.90 -0.85 9.86
C GLN A 61 8.37 -1.87 8.84
N MET A 62 8.39 -3.16 9.18
CA MET A 62 7.68 -4.21 8.44
C MET A 62 6.17 -4.21 8.69
N ALA A 63 5.69 -3.60 9.79
CA ALA A 63 4.28 -3.63 10.22
C ALA A 63 3.37 -2.63 9.50
N ASN A 64 3.84 -1.93 8.47
CA ASN A 64 2.99 -1.12 7.59
C ASN A 64 3.48 -1.18 6.13
N GLU A 65 4.12 -2.27 5.71
CA GLU A 65 4.53 -2.40 4.32
C GLU A 65 3.31 -2.63 3.42
N VAL A 66 3.12 -1.72 2.47
CA VAL A 66 2.09 -1.79 1.44
C VAL A 66 2.76 -1.93 0.08
N VAL A 67 2.45 -3.02 -0.64
CA VAL A 67 2.92 -3.26 -2.00
C VAL A 67 1.70 -3.45 -2.90
N LEU A 68 1.70 -2.83 -4.07
CA LEU A 68 0.68 -3.03 -5.09
C LEU A 68 1.28 -3.77 -6.28
N LEU A 69 0.79 -4.98 -6.58
CA LEU A 69 1.02 -5.60 -7.88
C LEU A 69 0.08 -4.95 -8.89
N ASP A 70 0.65 -4.35 -9.92
CA ASP A 70 0.02 -3.30 -10.70
C ASP A 70 0.23 -3.51 -12.22
N PHE A 71 -0.57 -2.84 -13.03
CA PHE A 71 -0.29 -2.60 -14.44
C PHE A 71 -0.71 -1.16 -14.76
N GLU A 72 0.17 -0.41 -15.42
CA GLU A 72 0.07 1.05 -15.56
C GLU A 72 -1.29 1.51 -16.11
N THR A 73 -1.72 0.94 -17.23
CA THR A 73 -2.98 1.29 -17.90
C THR A 73 -4.20 0.52 -17.38
N SER A 74 -4.08 -0.26 -16.29
CA SER A 74 -5.20 -1.01 -15.72
C SER A 74 -6.16 -0.09 -14.96
N PRO A 75 -7.43 0.03 -15.40
CA PRO A 75 -8.43 0.80 -14.65
C PRO A 75 -8.67 0.20 -13.26
N PHE A 76 -8.59 -1.13 -13.11
CA PHE A 76 -8.80 -1.77 -11.81
C PHE A 76 -7.71 -1.43 -10.82
N ALA A 77 -6.46 -1.31 -11.27
CA ALA A 77 -5.36 -0.93 -10.41
C ALA A 77 -5.34 0.58 -10.13
N THR A 78 -5.77 1.42 -11.09
CA THR A 78 -6.05 2.84 -10.87
C THR A 78 -6.96 3.08 -9.68
N ARG A 79 -8.01 2.27 -9.47
CA ARG A 79 -8.88 2.37 -8.28
C ARG A 79 -8.10 2.26 -6.98
N VAL A 80 -7.17 1.30 -6.91
CA VAL A 80 -6.36 1.06 -5.72
C VAL A 80 -5.35 2.18 -5.52
N ARG A 81 -4.72 2.66 -6.60
CA ARG A 81 -3.83 3.84 -6.54
C ARG A 81 -4.57 5.05 -6.01
N ILE A 82 -5.74 5.38 -6.55
CA ILE A 82 -6.57 6.51 -6.06
C ILE A 82 -6.93 6.33 -4.59
N ALA A 83 -7.31 5.12 -4.14
CA ALA A 83 -7.65 4.87 -2.75
C ALA A 83 -6.44 5.07 -1.81
N LEU A 84 -5.26 4.61 -2.21
CA LEU A 84 -4.01 4.81 -1.46
C LEU A 84 -3.64 6.30 -1.40
N GLU A 85 -3.79 7.04 -2.51
CA GLU A 85 -3.52 8.48 -2.60
C GLU A 85 -4.53 9.33 -1.81
N GLU A 86 -5.84 9.07 -1.92
CA GLU A 86 -6.87 9.76 -1.10
C GLU A 86 -6.64 9.52 0.39
N LYS A 87 -6.10 8.35 0.74
CA LYS A 87 -5.69 8.02 2.09
C LYS A 87 -4.25 8.43 2.38
N GLY A 88 -3.48 9.06 1.49
CA GLY A 88 -2.07 9.40 1.71
C GLY A 88 -1.26 8.26 2.33
N ILE A 89 -1.36 7.05 1.75
CA ILE A 89 -0.65 5.84 2.19
C ILE A 89 0.54 5.65 1.25
N GLU A 90 1.74 5.60 1.81
CA GLU A 90 2.93 5.24 1.03
C GLU A 90 2.90 3.76 0.65
N TYR A 91 3.19 3.45 -0.61
CA TYR A 91 3.22 2.09 -1.12
C TYR A 91 4.30 1.91 -2.18
N LYS A 92 4.73 0.66 -2.39
CA LYS A 92 5.60 0.28 -3.51
C LYS A 92 4.76 -0.31 -4.62
N SER A 93 4.71 0.34 -5.78
CA SER A 93 4.11 -0.26 -6.98
C SER A 93 5.10 -1.22 -7.64
N LYS A 94 4.63 -2.40 -8.03
CA LYS A 94 5.36 -3.39 -8.82
C LYS A 94 4.55 -3.68 -10.08
N VAL A 95 5.03 -3.16 -11.21
CA VAL A 95 4.42 -3.37 -12.51
C VAL A 95 4.62 -4.83 -12.94
N GLU A 96 3.54 -5.50 -13.28
CA GLU A 96 3.50 -6.88 -13.76
C GLU A 96 3.49 -6.92 -15.30
N ASP A 97 4.21 -7.89 -15.86
CA ASP A 97 4.04 -8.30 -17.25
C ASP A 97 2.87 -9.30 -17.31
N LEU A 98 1.75 -8.89 -17.92
CA LEU A 98 0.55 -9.72 -17.98
C LEU A 98 0.64 -10.87 -19.00
N SER A 99 1.59 -10.78 -19.94
CA SER A 99 1.92 -11.85 -20.89
C SER A 99 2.86 -12.89 -20.27
N ASN A 100 3.63 -12.50 -19.25
CA ASN A 100 4.51 -13.38 -18.48
C ASN A 100 4.43 -13.08 -16.98
N LYS A 101 3.32 -13.51 -16.37
CA LYS A 101 2.96 -13.23 -14.97
C LYS A 101 4.05 -13.69 -13.99
N SER A 102 4.41 -12.82 -13.03
CA SER A 102 5.44 -13.16 -12.05
C SER A 102 5.02 -14.31 -11.14
N SER A 103 6.01 -15.05 -10.62
CA SER A 103 5.77 -16.06 -9.58
C SER A 103 5.17 -15.46 -8.30
N THR A 104 5.41 -14.16 -8.06
CA THR A 104 4.81 -13.43 -6.93
C THR A 104 3.31 -13.26 -7.16
N LEU A 105 2.88 -12.81 -8.35
CA LEU A 105 1.47 -12.67 -8.69
C LEU A 105 0.73 -14.01 -8.58
N LEU A 106 1.29 -15.07 -9.18
CA LEU A 106 0.69 -16.40 -9.15
C LEU A 106 0.57 -16.96 -7.73
N LYS A 107 1.52 -16.63 -6.84
CA LYS A 107 1.45 -17.02 -5.43
C LYS A 107 0.45 -16.19 -4.63
N MET A 108 0.36 -14.89 -4.89
CA MET A 108 -0.45 -13.95 -4.09
C MET A 108 -1.92 -13.94 -4.51
N ASN A 109 -2.22 -14.26 -5.78
CA ASN A 109 -3.58 -14.45 -6.29
C ASN A 109 -3.68 -15.77 -7.08
N PRO A 110 -3.63 -16.94 -6.41
CA PRO A 110 -3.61 -18.23 -7.10
C PRO A 110 -4.94 -18.57 -7.81
N VAL A 111 -6.05 -17.95 -7.40
CA VAL A 111 -7.39 -18.23 -7.93
C VAL A 111 -7.59 -17.55 -9.28
N ASN A 112 -7.43 -16.22 -9.33
CA ASN A 112 -7.71 -15.43 -10.53
C ASN A 112 -6.45 -15.10 -11.33
N GLN A 113 -5.28 -15.09 -10.68
CA GLN A 113 -4.00 -14.74 -11.30
C GLN A 113 -4.05 -13.37 -12.00
N GLN A 114 -4.73 -12.42 -11.37
CA GLN A 114 -5.03 -11.09 -11.92
C GLN A 114 -4.51 -9.99 -10.99
N ILE A 115 -4.18 -8.85 -11.59
CA ILE A 115 -3.96 -7.57 -10.90
C ILE A 115 -5.27 -6.78 -10.79
N PRO A 116 -5.40 -5.81 -9.86
CA PRO A 116 -4.45 -5.50 -8.79
C PRO A 116 -4.43 -6.55 -7.67
N VAL A 117 -3.28 -6.66 -7.01
CA VAL A 117 -3.15 -7.35 -5.71
C VAL A 117 -2.48 -6.40 -4.73
N LEU A 118 -3.18 -6.07 -3.65
CA LEU A 118 -2.59 -5.32 -2.54
C LEU A 118 -1.99 -6.30 -1.55
N ILE A 119 -0.70 -6.17 -1.27
CA ILE A 119 -0.01 -6.95 -0.24
C ILE A 119 0.25 -6.03 0.94
N HIS A 120 -0.49 -6.23 2.03
CA HIS A 120 -0.33 -5.46 3.26
C HIS A 120 0.25 -6.34 4.36
N ASN A 121 1.48 -6.03 4.79
CA ASN A 121 2.26 -6.82 5.76
C ASN A 121 2.35 -8.30 5.35
N GLY A 122 2.67 -8.54 4.07
CA GLY A 122 2.82 -9.87 3.49
C GLY A 122 1.50 -10.63 3.23
N ARG A 123 0.33 -10.03 3.51
CA ARG A 123 -0.98 -10.64 3.28
C ARG A 123 -1.63 -10.07 2.02
N PRO A 124 -2.01 -10.90 1.04
CA PRO A 124 -2.62 -10.42 -0.19
C PRO A 124 -4.13 -10.15 -0.02
N ILE A 125 -4.61 -9.09 -0.65
CA ILE A 125 -6.01 -8.77 -0.89
C ILE A 125 -6.16 -8.62 -2.40
N CYS A 126 -7.13 -9.34 -2.97
CA CYS A 126 -7.43 -9.36 -4.40
C CYS A 126 -8.78 -8.67 -4.67
N GLU A 127 -9.07 -8.41 -5.94
CA GLU A 127 -10.25 -7.69 -6.42
C GLU A 127 -10.26 -6.21 -6.05
N SER A 128 -10.19 -5.33 -7.06
CA SER A 128 -10.02 -3.88 -6.87
C SER A 128 -10.99 -3.25 -5.86
N MET A 129 -12.30 -3.55 -5.95
CA MET A 129 -13.29 -2.97 -5.04
C MET A 129 -13.30 -3.61 -3.64
N ILE A 130 -12.79 -4.84 -3.49
CA ILE A 130 -12.54 -5.43 -2.16
C ILE A 130 -11.32 -4.76 -1.53
N ILE A 131 -10.26 -4.54 -2.32
CA ILE A 131 -9.05 -3.82 -1.90
C ILE A 131 -9.41 -2.40 -1.44
N VAL A 132 -10.22 -1.67 -2.21
CA VAL A 132 -10.65 -0.29 -1.83
C VAL A 132 -11.40 -0.29 -0.51
N GLN A 133 -12.31 -1.24 -0.28
CA GLN A 133 -13.02 -1.37 1.00
C GLN A 133 -12.06 -1.70 2.15
N TYR A 134 -11.14 -2.63 1.93
CA TYR A 134 -10.10 -2.96 2.90
C TYR A 134 -9.27 -1.73 3.28
N ILE A 135 -8.88 -0.91 2.30
CA ILE A 135 -8.17 0.34 2.52
C ILE A 135 -9.03 1.32 3.36
N ASP A 136 -10.32 1.45 3.04
CA ASP A 136 -11.21 2.35 3.78
C ASP A 136 -11.38 1.95 5.25
N GLU A 137 -11.47 0.65 5.52
CA GLU A 137 -11.68 0.08 6.85
C GLU A 137 -10.40 0.09 7.72
N VAL A 138 -9.26 -0.30 7.14
CA VAL A 138 -7.97 -0.37 7.86
C VAL A 138 -7.43 1.02 8.19
N TRP A 139 -7.57 1.97 7.26
CA TRP A 139 -7.18 3.37 7.47
C TRP A 139 -8.41 4.25 7.76
N SER A 140 -9.28 3.76 8.66
CA SER A 140 -10.53 4.42 9.09
C SER A 140 -10.34 5.74 9.87
N HIS A 141 -9.11 6.06 10.28
CA HIS A 141 -8.75 7.36 10.87
C HIS A 141 -8.62 8.48 9.83
N LYS A 142 -8.68 8.16 8.53
CA LYS A 142 -8.66 9.10 7.40
C LYS A 142 -10.06 9.22 6.79
N PRO A 143 -10.39 10.30 6.04
CA PRO A 143 -11.71 10.50 5.46
C PRO A 143 -12.24 9.26 4.73
N SER A 144 -13.50 8.89 4.97
CA SER A 144 -14.08 7.66 4.46
C SER A 144 -14.44 7.78 2.98
N LEU A 145 -14.19 6.72 2.22
CA LEU A 145 -14.62 6.61 0.82
C LEU A 145 -16.07 6.14 0.72
N LEU A 146 -16.53 5.33 1.68
CA LEU A 146 -17.91 4.87 1.78
C LEU A 146 -18.75 5.71 2.77
N PRO A 147 -20.05 5.90 2.49
CA PRO A 147 -20.97 6.49 3.47
C PRO A 147 -21.09 5.64 4.75
N SER A 148 -21.23 6.31 5.90
CA SER A 148 -21.50 5.66 7.18
C SER A 148 -22.95 5.15 7.31
N ASP A 149 -23.89 5.81 6.63
CA ASP A 149 -25.29 5.36 6.53
C ASP A 149 -25.38 4.02 5.77
N PRO A 150 -26.01 2.97 6.34
CA PRO A 150 -26.09 1.66 5.69
C PRO A 150 -26.77 1.66 4.33
N TYR A 151 -27.82 2.47 4.13
CA TYR A 151 -28.55 2.52 2.87
C TYR A 151 -27.69 3.16 1.78
N ARG A 152 -27.10 4.33 2.06
CA ARG A 152 -26.18 5.01 1.14
C ARG A 152 -24.94 4.17 0.83
N ARG A 153 -24.44 3.40 1.80
CA ARG A 153 -23.34 2.45 1.59
C ARG A 153 -23.73 1.29 0.67
N ALA A 154 -24.93 0.73 0.84
CA ALA A 154 -25.46 -0.30 -0.05
C ALA A 154 -25.66 0.24 -1.48
N HIS A 155 -26.18 1.47 -1.61
CA HIS A 155 -26.31 2.18 -2.87
C HIS A 155 -24.96 2.38 -3.58
N ALA A 156 -23.94 2.84 -2.85
CA ALA A 156 -22.59 2.98 -3.41
C ALA A 156 -22.00 1.66 -3.91
N ARG A 157 -22.22 0.57 -3.15
CA ARG A 157 -21.80 -0.78 -3.55
C ARG A 157 -22.54 -1.27 -4.79
N PHE A 158 -23.84 -0.99 -4.90
CA PHE A 158 -24.63 -1.34 -6.08
C PHE A 158 -24.08 -0.68 -7.35
N TRP A 159 -23.77 0.62 -7.31
CA TRP A 159 -23.26 1.32 -8.48
C TRP A 159 -21.84 0.90 -8.87
N ALA A 160 -20.96 0.63 -7.90
CA ALA A 160 -19.66 0.01 -8.19
C ALA A 160 -19.82 -1.37 -8.85
N ASP A 161 -20.78 -2.19 -8.38
CA ASP A 161 -21.09 -3.49 -8.96
C ASP A 161 -21.66 -3.37 -10.39
N TYR A 162 -22.51 -2.37 -10.63
CA TYR A 162 -23.04 -2.05 -11.95
C TYR A 162 -21.91 -1.72 -12.95
N ILE A 163 -20.95 -0.89 -12.53
CA ILE A 163 -19.77 -0.53 -13.33
C ILE A 163 -18.98 -1.80 -13.70
N ASP A 164 -18.74 -2.69 -12.73
CA ASP A 164 -17.95 -3.91 -12.93
C ASP A 164 -18.65 -4.98 -13.76
N LYS A 165 -19.97 -5.14 -13.59
CA LYS A 165 -20.73 -6.23 -14.22
C LYS A 165 -21.45 -5.84 -15.51
N LYS A 166 -21.68 -4.55 -15.73
CA LYS A 166 -22.41 -4.05 -16.91
C LYS A 166 -21.52 -3.18 -17.77
N MET A 167 -21.11 -2.02 -17.27
CA MET A 167 -20.41 -1.03 -18.10
C MET A 167 -19.09 -1.58 -18.65
N TYR A 168 -18.20 -2.10 -17.78
CA TYR A 168 -16.89 -2.55 -18.23
C TYR A 168 -16.93 -3.75 -19.20
N PRO A 169 -17.65 -4.85 -18.94
CA PRO A 169 -17.73 -5.98 -19.87
C PRO A 169 -18.29 -5.57 -21.24
N THR A 170 -19.32 -4.72 -21.25
CA THR A 170 -19.89 -4.18 -22.49
C THR A 170 -18.89 -3.27 -23.23
N GLY A 171 -18.19 -2.39 -22.52
CA GLY A 171 -17.12 -1.57 -23.08
C GLY A 171 -15.94 -2.41 -23.61
N LYS A 172 -15.60 -3.50 -22.92
CA LYS A 172 -14.60 -4.46 -23.40
C LYS A 172 -15.01 -5.09 -24.72
N ASN A 173 -16.26 -5.54 -24.85
CA ASN A 173 -16.76 -6.12 -26.09
C ASN A 173 -16.72 -5.12 -27.25
N LEU A 174 -16.89 -3.82 -27.01
CA LEU A 174 -16.79 -2.80 -28.06
C LEU A 174 -15.43 -2.84 -28.78
N TRP A 175 -14.33 -3.05 -28.06
CA TRP A 175 -12.99 -3.10 -28.66
C TRP A 175 -12.44 -4.53 -28.87
N ALA A 176 -12.97 -5.53 -28.16
CA ALA A 176 -12.56 -6.94 -28.23
C ALA A 176 -13.51 -7.85 -29.03
N SER A 177 -14.40 -7.31 -29.87
CA SER A 177 -15.30 -8.12 -30.72
C SER A 177 -15.51 -7.51 -32.12
N LYS A 178 -16.19 -8.26 -33.00
CA LYS A 178 -16.52 -7.88 -34.39
C LYS A 178 -18.01 -8.09 -34.68
N GLY A 179 -18.49 -7.49 -35.76
CA GLY A 179 -19.84 -7.72 -36.30
C GLY A 179 -20.96 -7.34 -35.33
N GLU A 180 -21.98 -8.19 -35.25
CA GLU A 180 -23.19 -7.93 -34.47
C GLU A 180 -22.92 -7.69 -32.98
N LEU A 181 -21.99 -8.44 -32.38
CA LEU A 181 -21.63 -8.30 -30.96
C LEU A 181 -21.02 -6.93 -30.65
N LYS A 182 -20.22 -6.39 -31.58
CA LYS A 182 -19.63 -5.05 -31.42
C LYS A 182 -20.73 -3.98 -31.47
N GLU A 183 -21.63 -4.08 -32.43
CA GLU A 183 -22.72 -3.11 -32.61
C GLU A 183 -23.77 -3.16 -31.48
N SER A 184 -24.10 -4.34 -30.97
CA SER A 184 -24.97 -4.47 -29.79
C SER A 184 -24.28 -3.91 -28.54
N SER A 185 -22.99 -4.24 -28.34
CA SER A 185 -22.20 -3.73 -27.20
C SER A 185 -22.06 -2.21 -27.25
N LYS A 186 -21.92 -1.60 -28.43
CA LYS A 186 -21.95 -0.13 -28.59
C LYS A 186 -23.25 0.45 -28.03
N LYS A 187 -24.40 -0.07 -28.46
CA LYS A 187 -25.73 0.42 -28.03
C LYS A 187 -25.93 0.24 -26.53
N GLU A 188 -25.53 -0.91 -25.99
CA GLU A 188 -25.62 -1.19 -24.56
C GLU A 188 -24.68 -0.30 -23.74
N LEU A 189 -23.47 0.00 -24.23
CA LEU A 189 -22.53 0.89 -23.56
C LEU A 189 -23.08 2.31 -23.48
N ILE A 190 -23.64 2.82 -24.60
CA ILE A 190 -24.37 4.10 -24.63
C ILE A 190 -25.44 4.12 -23.54
N GLN A 191 -26.24 3.04 -23.43
CA GLN A 191 -27.28 2.97 -22.39
C GLN A 191 -26.70 2.93 -20.97
N CYS A 192 -25.56 2.25 -20.76
CA CYS A 192 -24.90 2.24 -19.46
C CYS A 192 -24.47 3.64 -19.03
N PHE A 193 -23.90 4.42 -19.95
CA PHE A 193 -23.52 5.80 -19.68
C PHE A 193 -24.72 6.72 -19.43
N LYS A 194 -25.84 6.55 -20.15
CA LYS A 194 -27.10 7.27 -19.85
C LYS A 194 -27.56 7.04 -18.41
N ILE A 195 -27.59 5.77 -18.00
CA ILE A 195 -27.99 5.38 -16.64
C ILE A 195 -27.05 6.00 -15.59
N LEU A 196 -25.73 6.00 -15.85
CA LEU A 196 -24.75 6.62 -14.95
C LEU A 196 -24.87 8.15 -14.91
N GLU A 197 -25.18 8.80 -16.03
CA GLU A 197 -25.41 10.24 -16.08
C GLU A 197 -26.70 10.65 -15.37
N GLU A 198 -27.77 9.86 -15.53
CA GLU A 198 -29.02 10.02 -14.77
C GLU A 198 -28.80 9.86 -13.28
N GLU A 199 -28.01 8.85 -12.86
CA GLU A 199 -27.62 8.69 -11.47
C GLU A 199 -26.81 9.90 -11.00
N LEU A 200 -25.80 10.37 -11.74
CA LEU A 200 -25.04 11.56 -11.37
C LEU A 200 -25.97 12.76 -11.16
N GLY A 201 -26.96 12.95 -12.04
CA GLY A 201 -27.96 14.00 -11.92
C GLY A 201 -27.31 15.39 -11.97
N ASP A 202 -27.53 16.20 -10.93
CA ASP A 202 -26.91 17.53 -10.77
C ASP A 202 -25.86 17.54 -9.64
N LYS A 203 -25.48 16.35 -9.14
CA LYS A 203 -24.48 16.22 -8.07
C LYS A 203 -23.09 16.59 -8.58
N LEU A 204 -22.24 17.11 -7.69
CA LEU A 204 -20.83 17.39 -8.02
C LEU A 204 -20.05 16.10 -8.25
N TYR A 205 -20.35 15.09 -7.43
CA TYR A 205 -19.79 13.75 -7.44
C TYR A 205 -20.92 12.74 -7.23
N PHE A 206 -20.69 11.47 -7.57
CA PHE A 206 -21.63 10.40 -7.21
C PHE A 206 -21.76 10.25 -5.68
N GLY A 207 -20.72 10.63 -4.92
CA GLY A 207 -20.76 10.81 -3.46
C GLY A 207 -21.47 12.09 -2.97
N ASP A 208 -22.31 12.71 -3.81
CA ASP A 208 -22.99 13.99 -3.58
C ASP A 208 -22.03 15.19 -3.60
N GLU A 209 -21.68 15.72 -2.42
CA GLU A 209 -20.84 16.92 -2.28
C GLU A 209 -19.33 16.60 -2.33
N SER A 210 -18.96 15.34 -2.09
CA SER A 210 -17.57 14.90 -1.99
C SER A 210 -17.29 13.68 -2.86
N PHE A 211 -16.08 13.61 -3.42
CA PHE A 211 -15.58 12.43 -4.11
C PHE A 211 -15.66 11.19 -3.20
N GLY A 212 -16.28 10.11 -3.69
CA GLY A 212 -16.50 8.90 -2.91
C GLY A 212 -16.27 7.61 -3.68
N TYR A 213 -16.81 6.53 -3.12
CA TYR A 213 -16.60 5.16 -3.60
C TYR A 213 -17.02 4.92 -5.05
N ILE A 214 -18.18 5.46 -5.46
CA ILE A 214 -18.67 5.34 -6.84
C ILE A 214 -17.77 6.14 -7.78
N ASP A 215 -17.38 7.36 -7.39
CA ASP A 215 -16.51 8.21 -8.19
C ASP A 215 -15.18 7.52 -8.46
N LEU A 216 -14.55 6.98 -7.42
CA LEU A 216 -13.33 6.18 -7.51
C LEU A 216 -13.50 4.97 -8.43
N ALA A 217 -14.61 4.23 -8.26
CA ALA A 217 -14.88 3.04 -9.06
C ALA A 217 -15.06 3.36 -10.55
N PHE A 218 -15.61 4.53 -10.89
CA PHE A 218 -15.93 4.91 -12.26
C PHE A 218 -14.81 5.70 -12.93
N ILE A 219 -14.19 6.67 -12.24
CA ILE A 219 -13.19 7.57 -12.81
C ILE A 219 -11.97 6.81 -13.30
N SER A 220 -11.72 5.64 -12.72
CA SER A 220 -10.66 4.75 -13.17
C SER A 220 -10.79 4.28 -14.62
N PHE A 221 -12.01 4.33 -15.21
CA PHE A 221 -12.27 4.02 -16.62
C PHE A 221 -12.31 5.25 -17.52
N TYR A 222 -12.15 6.46 -16.98
CA TYR A 222 -12.18 7.68 -17.78
C TYR A 222 -11.07 7.69 -18.84
N SER A 223 -9.92 7.06 -18.55
CA SER A 223 -8.84 6.90 -19.53
C SER A 223 -9.24 6.04 -20.75
N LEU A 224 -10.32 5.25 -20.67
CA LEU A 224 -10.87 4.46 -21.79
C LEU A 224 -11.92 5.23 -22.61
N PHE A 225 -12.33 6.43 -22.20
CA PHE A 225 -13.38 7.17 -22.90
C PHE A 225 -12.99 7.47 -24.34
N TYR A 226 -11.78 8.01 -24.57
CA TYR A 226 -11.24 8.20 -25.92
C TYR A 226 -11.23 6.91 -26.76
N THR A 227 -10.90 5.76 -26.16
CA THR A 227 -10.97 4.46 -26.83
C THR A 227 -12.39 4.11 -27.23
N PHE A 228 -13.35 4.30 -26.34
CA PHE A 228 -14.76 4.04 -26.62
C PHE A 228 -15.31 4.99 -27.70
N GLU A 229 -14.96 6.27 -27.67
CA GLU A 229 -15.33 7.26 -28.68
C GLU A 229 -14.79 6.87 -30.06
N THR A 230 -13.49 6.59 -30.13
CA THR A 230 -12.78 6.32 -31.38
C THR A 230 -13.24 5.01 -32.01
N LEU A 231 -13.31 3.93 -31.24
CA LEU A 231 -13.67 2.61 -31.77
C LEU A 231 -15.19 2.42 -31.91
N GLY A 232 -15.97 3.18 -31.14
CA GLY A 232 -17.42 3.22 -31.20
C GLY A 232 -17.96 4.23 -32.20
N ASN A 233 -17.17 5.17 -32.70
CA ASN A 233 -17.58 6.25 -33.60
C ASN A 233 -18.78 7.05 -33.05
N TRP A 234 -18.56 7.73 -31.93
CA TRP A 234 -19.50 8.58 -31.20
C TRP A 234 -18.75 9.53 -30.27
N SER A 235 -19.44 10.50 -29.67
CA SER A 235 -18.83 11.50 -28.79
C SER A 235 -19.45 11.48 -27.39
N MET A 236 -18.63 11.23 -26.37
CA MET A 236 -18.99 11.32 -24.96
C MET A 236 -19.40 12.74 -24.58
N ALA A 237 -18.71 13.77 -25.09
CA ALA A 237 -19.04 15.16 -24.77
C ALA A 237 -20.39 15.60 -25.36
N ALA A 238 -20.77 15.09 -26.53
CA ALA A 238 -22.05 15.41 -27.15
C ALA A 238 -23.22 14.65 -26.51
N GLU A 239 -23.01 13.38 -26.13
CA GLU A 239 -24.06 12.50 -25.61
C GLU A 239 -24.20 12.58 -24.08
N PHE A 240 -23.09 12.77 -23.35
CA PHE A 240 -23.03 12.79 -21.87
C PHE A 240 -22.18 13.95 -21.34
N PRO A 241 -22.57 15.20 -21.58
CA PRO A 241 -21.80 16.36 -21.18
C PRO A 241 -21.55 16.42 -19.66
N LYS A 242 -22.49 15.93 -18.83
CA LYS A 242 -22.33 15.96 -17.36
C LYS A 242 -21.30 14.95 -16.89
N LEU A 243 -21.22 13.78 -17.53
CA LEU A 243 -20.17 12.81 -17.23
C LEU A 243 -18.79 13.32 -17.63
N VAL A 244 -18.67 14.00 -18.78
CA VAL A 244 -17.39 14.61 -19.17
C VAL A 244 -16.99 15.70 -18.17
N GLU A 245 -17.91 16.59 -17.79
CA GLU A 245 -17.64 17.63 -16.80
C GLU A 245 -17.25 17.03 -15.42
N TRP A 246 -17.95 15.98 -14.98
CA TRP A 246 -17.60 15.23 -13.77
C TRP A 246 -16.20 14.62 -13.87
N GLY A 247 -15.85 14.02 -15.00
CA GLY A 247 -14.53 13.43 -15.23
C GLY A 247 -13.42 14.48 -15.15
N GLU A 248 -13.59 15.61 -15.82
CA GLU A 248 -12.67 16.75 -15.73
C GLU A 248 -12.54 17.30 -14.30
N ARG A 249 -13.64 17.35 -13.55
CA ARG A 249 -13.63 17.77 -12.14
C ARG A 249 -12.84 16.79 -11.27
N CYS A 250 -13.03 15.48 -11.48
CA CYS A 250 -12.28 14.45 -10.79
C CYS A 250 -10.78 14.52 -11.12
N LEU A 251 -10.40 14.74 -12.38
CA LEU A 251 -9.00 14.89 -12.80
C LEU A 251 -8.28 16.10 -12.19
N ARG A 252 -9.01 17.08 -11.63
CA ARG A 252 -8.37 18.18 -10.87
C ARG A 252 -7.92 17.75 -9.47
N LYS A 253 -8.39 16.60 -8.96
CA LYS A 253 -7.89 16.04 -7.69
C LYS A 253 -6.53 15.40 -7.92
N GLU A 254 -5.57 15.75 -7.06
CA GLU A 254 -4.19 15.25 -7.12
C GLU A 254 -4.11 13.71 -7.05
N SER A 255 -4.94 13.09 -6.21
CA SER A 255 -5.03 11.63 -6.08
C SER A 255 -5.46 10.94 -7.38
N VAL A 256 -6.33 11.58 -8.16
CA VAL A 256 -6.82 11.06 -9.44
C VAL A 256 -5.79 11.32 -10.52
N SER A 257 -5.33 12.57 -10.68
CA SER A 257 -4.41 12.94 -11.76
C SER A 257 -3.07 12.21 -11.70
N LYS A 258 -2.56 11.90 -10.50
CA LYS A 258 -1.34 11.07 -10.33
C LYS A 258 -1.56 9.58 -10.62
N SER A 259 -2.79 9.10 -10.52
CA SER A 259 -3.11 7.66 -10.58
C SER A 259 -3.61 7.19 -11.94
N THR A 260 -4.12 8.12 -12.77
CA THR A 260 -4.71 7.84 -14.08
C THR A 260 -3.69 7.99 -15.21
N SER A 261 -3.71 7.06 -16.17
CA SER A 261 -2.92 7.15 -17.41
C SER A 261 -3.55 8.09 -18.44
N ASP A 262 -2.74 8.54 -19.40
CA ASP A 262 -3.22 9.32 -20.54
C ASP A 262 -4.18 8.50 -21.42
N GLN A 263 -5.21 9.18 -21.94
CA GLN A 263 -6.25 8.54 -22.76
C GLN A 263 -5.72 7.95 -24.08
N LYS A 264 -4.73 8.60 -24.70
CA LYS A 264 -4.15 8.12 -25.96
C LYS A 264 -3.20 6.95 -25.70
N GLU A 265 -2.44 6.99 -24.62
CA GLU A 265 -1.60 5.87 -24.21
C GLU A 265 -2.42 4.60 -23.97
N VAL A 266 -3.55 4.71 -23.26
CA VAL A 266 -4.48 3.60 -23.05
C VAL A 266 -5.05 3.09 -24.38
N TYR A 267 -5.35 3.99 -25.32
CA TYR A 267 -5.82 3.62 -26.65
C TYR A 267 -4.78 2.82 -27.44
N GLU A 268 -3.52 3.23 -27.44
CA GLU A 268 -2.43 2.49 -28.11
C GLU A 268 -2.27 1.08 -27.52
N VAL A 269 -2.33 0.94 -26.20
CA VAL A 269 -2.31 -0.38 -25.54
C VAL A 269 -3.50 -1.24 -25.98
N VAL A 270 -4.70 -0.66 -26.10
CA VAL A 270 -5.87 -1.39 -26.60
C VAL A 270 -5.69 -1.81 -28.06
N LEU A 271 -5.08 -0.99 -28.92
CA LEU A 271 -4.77 -1.38 -30.29
C LEU A 271 -3.79 -2.55 -30.35
N GLN A 272 -2.73 -2.53 -29.53
CA GLN A 272 -1.80 -3.65 -29.44
C GLN A 272 -2.51 -4.94 -28.99
N ILE A 273 -3.37 -4.87 -27.97
CA ILE A 273 -4.16 -6.03 -27.52
C ILE A 273 -5.06 -6.55 -28.65
N LYS A 274 -5.68 -5.66 -29.42
CA LYS A 274 -6.51 -6.07 -30.57
C LYS A 274 -5.71 -6.80 -31.64
N GLN A 275 -4.48 -6.38 -31.91
CA GLN A 275 -3.55 -7.07 -32.82
C GLN A 275 -3.22 -8.46 -32.32
N GLU A 276 -2.84 -8.59 -31.05
CA GLU A 276 -2.51 -9.88 -30.42
C GLU A 276 -3.71 -10.85 -30.42
N LEU A 277 -4.93 -10.33 -30.32
CA LEU A 277 -6.16 -11.11 -30.38
C LEU A 277 -6.65 -11.41 -31.82
N GLY A 278 -6.02 -10.85 -32.86
CA GLY A 278 -6.47 -11.01 -34.25
C GLY A 278 -7.80 -10.31 -34.57
N ILE A 279 -8.10 -9.21 -33.87
CA ILE A 279 -9.39 -8.48 -33.94
C ILE A 279 -9.31 -7.26 -34.87
N GLU A 280 -8.20 -7.05 -35.57
CA GLU A 280 -8.11 -6.07 -36.67
C GLU A 280 -8.93 -6.49 -37.90
#